data_AF-A0A2K3JZU7-F1
#
_entry.id   AF-A0A2K3JZU7-F1
#
_cell.length_a   1.000
_cell.length_b   1.000
_cell.length_c   1.000
_cell.angle_alpha   90.00
_cell.angle_beta   90.00
_cell.angle_gamma   90.00
#
_symmetry.space_group_name_H-M   'P 1'
#
loop_
_entity.id
_entity.type
_entity.pdbx_description
1 polymer ?
#
loop_
_entity_poly.entity_id
_entity_poly.type
_entity_poly.pdbx_seq_one_letter_code
_entity_poly.pdbx_strand_id
1 'polypeptide(L)' 'AKHVVKANNLSDIITVLHGRVEDLQLSEKVDVIISNWMGYMLLQESMLGSVIIARDRWLKPGGLMLPSYATVYLSFVDK' A
#
# COMPACT_ATOMS: atom_id res chain seq x y z
N ALA A 1 -15.69 -0.90 -2.62
CA ALA A 1 -14.75 -2.03 -2.78
C ALA A 1 -15.46 -3.39 -2.87
N LYS A 2 -16.08 -3.94 -1.80
CA LYS A 2 -16.72 -5.28 -1.83
C LYS A 2 -17.71 -5.50 -3.00
N HIS A 3 -18.61 -4.54 -3.24
CA HIS A 3 -19.55 -4.62 -4.37
C HIS A 3 -18.87 -4.67 -5.74
N VAL A 4 -17.78 -3.92 -5.92
CA VAL A 4 -17.01 -3.92 -7.18
C VAL A 4 -16.34 -5.28 -7.39
N VAL A 5 -15.72 -5.85 -6.36
CA VAL A 5 -15.14 -7.21 -6.43
C VAL A 5 -16.20 -8.24 -6.83
N LYS A 6 -17.38 -8.20 -6.19
CA LYS A 6 -18.49 -9.11 -6.50
C LYS A 6 -19.01 -8.93 -7.93
N ALA A 7 -19.19 -7.69 -8.38
CA ALA A 7 -19.65 -7.39 -9.74
C ALA A 7 -18.68 -7.88 -10.84
N ASN A 8 -17.41 -8.10 -10.49
CA ASN A 8 -16.39 -8.61 -11.40
C ASN A 8 -16.11 -10.12 -11.21
N ASN A 9 -16.92 -10.84 -10.43
CA ASN A 9 -16.76 -12.28 -10.17
C ASN A 9 -15.39 -12.66 -9.58
N LEU A 10 -14.81 -11.80 -8.74
CA LEU A 10 -13.49 -12.01 -8.12
C LEU A 10 -13.58 -12.31 -6.61
N SER A 11 -14.76 -12.62 -6.09
CA SER A 11 -14.98 -12.82 -4.64
C SER A 11 -14.20 -13.99 -4.04
N ASP A 12 -13.83 -14.99 -4.84
CA ASP A 12 -13.03 -16.14 -4.41
C ASP A 12 -11.52 -15.85 -4.36
N ILE A 13 -11.09 -14.71 -4.93
CA ILE A 13 -9.69 -14.31 -5.04
C ILE A 13 -9.41 -13.07 -4.17
N ILE A 14 -10.32 -12.09 -4.17
CA ILE A 14 -10.11 -10.80 -3.50
C ILE A 14 -10.97 -10.72 -2.24
N THR A 15 -10.32 -10.71 -1.08
CA THR A 15 -10.96 -10.41 0.21
C THR A 15 -10.77 -8.95 0.57
N VAL A 16 -11.87 -8.25 0.85
CA VAL A 16 -11.83 -6.84 1.30
C VAL A 16 -12.02 -6.78 2.81
N LEU A 17 -10.97 -6.38 3.51
CA LEU A 17 -10.98 -6.11 4.94
C LEU A 17 -11.27 -4.63 5.19
N HIS A 18 -12.16 -4.33 6.14
CA HIS A 18 -12.51 -2.95 6.50
C HIS A 18 -11.86 -2.61 7.84
N GLY A 19 -10.88 -1.71 7.81
CA GLY A 19 -10.12 -1.27 8.97
C GLY A 19 -8.84 -0.57 8.57
N ARG A 20 -8.14 0.00 9.54
CA ARG A 20 -6.79 0.55 9.34
C ARG A 20 -5.78 -0.59 9.33
N VAL A 21 -4.76 -0.52 8.49
CA VAL A 21 -3.78 -1.62 8.35
C VAL A 21 -3.01 -1.89 9.65
N GLU A 22 -2.86 -0.87 10.47
CA GLU A 22 -2.25 -0.91 11.80
C GLU A 22 -3.05 -1.80 12.77
N ASP A 23 -4.37 -1.90 12.60
CA ASP A 23 -5.24 -2.68 13.47
C ASP A 23 -5.56 -4.08 12.89
N LEU A 24 -5.17 -4.34 11.63
CA LEU A 24 -5.45 -5.61 10.98
C LEU A 24 -4.57 -6.74 11.54
N GLN A 25 -5.16 -7.94 11.55
CA GLN A 25 -4.46 -9.20 11.79
C GLN A 25 -4.66 -10.11 10.58
N LEU A 26 -3.54 -10.55 9.99
CA LEU A 26 -3.54 -11.51 8.91
C LEU A 26 -3.09 -12.87 9.45
N SER A 27 -3.66 -13.95 8.91
CA SER A 27 -3.29 -15.32 9.27
C SER A 27 -1.90 -15.70 8.76
N GLU A 28 -1.41 -15.02 7.72
CA GLU A 28 -0.13 -15.31 7.07
C GLU A 28 0.58 -14.03 6.61
N LYS A 29 1.90 -14.14 6.44
CA LYS A 29 2.69 -13.11 5.77
C LYS A 29 2.45 -13.15 4.27
N VAL A 30 2.61 -12.00 3.60
CA VAL A 30 2.39 -11.82 2.17
C VAL A 30 3.71 -11.79 1.41
N ASP A 31 3.67 -12.22 0.15
CA ASP A 31 4.82 -12.18 -0.78
C ASP A 31 5.01 -10.78 -1.40
N VAL A 32 3.91 -10.04 -1.58
CA VAL A 32 3.90 -8.72 -2.23
C VAL A 32 2.98 -7.77 -1.50
N ILE A 33 3.42 -6.53 -1.31
CA ILE A 33 2.56 -5.40 -0.90
C ILE A 33 2.50 -4.39 -2.04
N ILE A 34 1.27 -4.03 -2.41
CA ILE A 34 0.99 -3.00 -3.41
C ILE A 34 0.23 -1.88 -2.70
N SER A 35 0.72 -0.65 -2.80
CA SER A 35 0.04 0.50 -2.19
C SER A 35 0.28 1.77 -2.99
N ASN A 36 -0.78 2.51 -3.25
CA ASN A 36 -0.68 3.90 -3.67
C ASN A 36 -0.72 4.79 -2.43
N TRP A 37 0.46 5.12 -1.90
CA TRP A 37 0.61 5.81 -0.61
C TRP A 37 1.12 7.24 -0.73
N MET A 38 1.62 7.62 -1.91
CA MET A 38 2.27 8.90 -2.14
C MET A 38 1.26 10.04 -2.09
N GLY A 39 1.64 11.13 -1.43
CA GLY A 39 0.84 12.36 -1.38
C GLY A 39 1.49 13.51 -2.15
N TYR A 40 1.08 14.75 -1.86
CA TYR A 40 1.68 15.93 -2.51
C TYR A 40 3.18 16.02 -2.18
N MET A 41 3.99 16.34 -3.20
CA MET A 41 5.45 16.34 -3.10
C MET A 41 5.97 15.04 -2.45
N LEU A 42 5.35 13.91 -2.80
CA LEU A 42 5.57 12.57 -2.28
C LEU A 42 5.09 12.33 -0.83
N LEU A 43 5.29 13.27 0.09
CA LEU A 43 5.19 13.03 1.53
C LEU A 43 3.98 13.68 2.22
N GLN A 44 3.49 14.82 1.72
CA GLN A 44 2.38 15.53 2.37
C GLN A 44 1.08 14.75 2.22
N GLU A 45 0.40 14.47 3.34
CA GLU A 45 -0.80 13.60 3.40
C GLU A 45 -0.54 12.16 2.92
N SER A 46 0.73 11.74 2.86
CA SER A 46 1.08 10.38 2.46
C SER A 46 0.68 9.35 3.53
N MET A 47 0.43 8.13 3.07
CA MET A 47 0.22 6.95 3.93
C MET A 47 1.52 6.14 4.10
N LEU A 48 2.69 6.77 3.95
CA LEU A 48 3.98 6.08 3.99
C LEU A 48 4.18 5.33 5.32
N GLY A 49 3.78 5.93 6.44
CA GLY A 49 3.85 5.28 7.76
C GLY A 49 3.07 3.96 7.82
N SER A 50 1.83 3.96 7.33
CA SER A 50 0.98 2.76 7.26
C SER A 50 1.59 1.67 6.38
N VAL A 51 2.20 2.04 5.25
CA VAL A 51 2.86 1.10 4.33
C VAL A 51 4.12 0.48 4.97
N ILE A 52 4.91 1.26 5.70
CA ILE A 52 6.07 0.75 6.44
C ILE A 52 5.62 -0.24 7.52
N ILE A 53 4.58 0.09 8.28
CA ILE A 53 4.00 -0.82 9.30
C ILE A 53 3.53 -2.12 8.66
N ALA A 54 2.85 -2.05 7.51
CA ALA A 54 2.41 -3.23 6.77
C ALA A 54 3.59 -4.09 6.31
N ARG A 55 4.65 -3.47 5.78
CA ARG A 55 5.89 -4.16 5.38
C ARG A 55 6.50 -4.92 6.55
N ASP A 56 6.72 -4.24 7.67
CA ASP A 56 7.47 -4.81 8.80
C ASP A 56 6.70 -5.95 9.48
N ARG A 57 5.37 -5.83 9.56
CA ARG A 57 4.52 -6.87 10.16
C ARG A 57 4.30 -8.05 9.21
N TRP A 58 3.97 -7.77 7.95
CA TRP A 58 3.32 -8.75 7.09
C TRP A 58 4.13 -9.16 5.87
N LEU A 59 5.17 -8.44 5.46
CA LEU A 59 5.97 -8.89 4.33
C LEU A 59 6.90 -10.05 4.73
N LYS A 60 6.96 -11.09 3.90
CA LYS A 60 7.95 -12.17 4.04
C LYS A 60 9.37 -11.63 3.76
N PRO A 61 10.43 -12.22 4.35
CA PRO A 61 11.80 -11.94 3.93
C PRO A 61 11.96 -12.17 2.42
N GLY A 62 12.51 -11.19 1.69
CA GLY A 62 12.63 -11.24 0.23
C GLY A 62 11.36 -10.91 -0.55
N GLY A 63 10.25 -10.55 0.12
CA GLY A 63 9.03 -10.10 -0.53
C GLY A 63 9.18 -8.75 -1.25
N LEU A 64 8.23 -8.44 -2.13
CA LEU A 64 8.28 -7.25 -2.98
C LEU A 64 7.37 -6.13 -2.47
N MET A 65 7.86 -4.90 -2.55
CA MET A 65 7.07 -3.67 -2.35
C MET A 65 6.85 -3.01 -3.71
N LEU A 66 5.62 -2.64 -4.02
CA LEU A 66 5.27 -1.95 -5.27
C LEU A 66 4.49 -0.66 -4.97
N PRO A 67 5.04 0.53 -5.25
CA PRO A 67 6.41 0.79 -5.72
C PRO A 67 7.48 0.52 -4.64
N SER A 68 8.69 0.13 -5.04
CA SER A 68 9.84 -0.11 -4.15
C SER A 68 10.77 1.10 -3.99
N TYR A 69 10.66 2.09 -4.89
CA TYR A 69 11.47 3.31 -4.88
C TYR A 69 10.58 4.51 -5.16
N ALA A 70 10.97 5.66 -4.58
CA ALA A 70 10.40 6.95 -4.91
C ALA A 70 11.50 8.01 -4.83
N THR A 71 11.48 8.96 -5.76
CA THR A 71 12.50 10.01 -5.87
C THR A 71 11.81 11.36 -5.98
N VAL A 72 12.26 12.35 -5.21
CA VAL A 72 11.84 13.74 -5.33
C VAL A 72 12.92 14.51 -6.08
N TYR A 73 12.53 15.18 -7.17
CA TYR A 73 13.39 16.09 -7.90
C TYR A 73 12.94 17.52 -7.64
N LEU A 74 13.89 18.44 -7.52
CA LEU A 74 13.64 19.86 -7.36
C LEU A 74 14.48 20.63 -8.38
N SER A 75 13.91 21.71 -8.92
CA SER A 75 14.61 22.67 -9.78
C SER A 75 14.16 24.07 -9.42
N PHE A 76 15.04 25.06 -9.62
CA PHE A 76 14.65 26.45 -9.64
C PHE A 76 13.72 26.71 -10.83
N VAL A 77 12.81 27.67 -10.66
CA VAL A 77 11.97 28.22 -11.72
C VAL A 77 12.14 29.73 -11.71
N ASP A 78 12.22 30.34 -12.89
CA ASP A 78 12.21 31.80 -13.02
C ASP A 78 10.84 32.34 -12.56
N LYS A 79 10.84 33.58 -12.07
CA LYS A 79 9.60 34.27 -11.66
C LYS A 79 8.80 34.77 -12.85
#